data_AF-A0A397ZYJ9-F1
#
_entry.id   AF-A0A397ZYJ9-F1
#
_cell.length_a   1.000
_cell.length_b   1.000
_cell.length_c   1.000
_cell.angle_alpha   90.00
_cell.angle_beta   90.00
_cell.angle_gamma   90.00
#
_symmetry.space_group_name_H-M   'P 1'
#
loop_
_entity.id
_entity.type
_entity.pdbx_description
1 polymer ?
#
loop_
_entity_poly.entity_id
_entity_poly.type
_entity_poly.pdbx_seq_one_letter_code
_entity_poly.pdbx_strand_id
1 'polypeptide(L)'
;MIFFPKALARLHNSLLQQAVAKLNNQIKQSSFIILDLYNAFLTSPLKPCCVGVSSEYNCGSVDEKGVKKYMICDDPKSAFFWDGSHPTEERWRSVYSVYTKVLPLLL
;
A
#
# COMPACT_ATOMS: atom_id res chain seq x y z
N MET A 1 6.52 10.34 -11.14
CA MET A 1 6.66 9.58 -9.87
C MET A 1 5.78 10.26 -8.84
N ILE A 2 4.57 9.75 -8.61
CA ILE A 2 3.62 10.35 -7.66
C ILE A 2 4.03 9.88 -6.26
N PHE A 3 4.91 10.62 -5.61
CA PHE A 3 5.07 10.50 -4.17
C PHE A 3 3.86 11.19 -3.53
N PHE A 4 2.93 10.41 -2.96
CA PHE A 4 2.03 10.93 -1.95
C PHE A 4 2.84 11.74 -0.93
N PRO A 5 2.43 12.97 -0.57
CA PRO A 5 3.19 13.77 0.37
C PRO A 5 3.26 13.04 1.70
N LYS A 6 4.43 12.45 2.00
CA LYS A 6 4.68 11.67 3.23
C LYS A 6 4.26 12.46 4.48
N ALA A 7 4.36 13.79 4.45
CA ALA A 7 3.92 14.68 5.52
C ALA A 7 2.41 14.60 5.80
N LEU A 8 1.56 14.60 4.75
CA LEU A 8 0.11 14.52 4.91
C LEU A 8 -0.32 13.17 5.49
N ALA A 9 0.28 12.09 4.98
CA ALA A 9 0.03 10.74 5.51
C ALA A 9 0.45 10.62 6.99
N ARG A 10 1.60 11.19 7.38
CA ARG A 10 2.03 11.21 8.79
C ARG A 10 1.08 12.01 9.68
N LEU A 11 0.64 13.18 9.23
CA LEU A 11 -0.31 14.01 9.98
C LEU A 11 -1.63 13.27 10.19
N HIS A 12 -2.20 12.72 9.11
CA HIS A 12 -3.41 11.91 9.17
C HIS A 12 -3.26 10.75 10.18
N ASN A 13 -2.18 9.98 10.09
CA ASN A 13 -1.97 8.82 10.94
C ASN A 13 -1.79 9.19 12.42
N SER A 14 -1.14 10.32 12.71
CA SER A 14 -1.03 10.86 14.07
C SER A 14 -2.40 11.23 14.65
N LEU A 15 -3.25 11.90 13.86
CA LEU A 15 -4.59 12.28 14.30
C LEU A 15 -5.51 11.05 14.46
N LEU A 16 -5.39 10.07 13.57
CA LEU A 16 -6.12 8.81 13.66
C LEU A 16 -5.79 8.06 14.96
N GLN A 17 -4.51 7.97 15.33
CA GLN A 17 -4.08 7.35 16.58
C GLN A 17 -4.70 8.03 17.81
N GLN A 18 -4.72 9.37 17.83
CA GLN A 18 -5.35 10.12 18.93
C GLN A 18 -6.86 9.86 19.02
N ALA A 19 -7.55 9.86 17.88
CA ALA A 19 -8.99 9.63 17.82
C ALA A 19 -9.35 8.21 18.29
N VAL A 20 -8.60 7.19 17.86
CA VAL A 20 -8.83 5.80 18.28
C VAL A 20 -8.50 5.59 19.75
N ALA A 21 -7.41 6.18 20.27
CA ALA A 21 -7.09 6.11 21.69
C ALA A 21 -8.20 6.73 22.56
N LYS A 22 -8.74 7.89 22.15
CA LYS A 22 -9.88 8.52 22.81
C LYS A 22 -11.11 7.61 22.80
N LEU A 23 -11.42 7.02 21.64
CA LEU A 23 -12.56 6.13 21.48
C LEU A 23 -12.46 4.90 22.39
N ASN A 24 -11.29 4.23 22.40
CA ASN A 24 -11.04 3.05 23.23
C ASN A 24 -11.14 3.32 24.73
N ASN A 25 -10.87 4.55 25.18
CA ASN A 25 -11.06 4.93 26.59
C ASN A 25 -12.54 5.15 26.96
N GLN A 26 -13.42 5.37 25.97
CA GLN A 26 -14.84 5.66 26.19
C GLN A 26 -15.72 4.41 26.13
N ILE A 27 -15.32 3.40 25.38
CA ILE A 27 -16.07 2.14 25.23
C ILE A 27 -15.48 1.04 26.12
N LYS A 28 -16.35 0.21 26.72
CA LYS A 28 -15.93 -0.84 27.67
C LYS A 28 -15.97 -2.26 27.09
N GLN A 29 -16.61 -2.46 25.94
CA GLN A 29 -16.95 -3.79 25.41
C GLN A 29 -16.16 -4.19 24.17
N SER A 30 -15.47 -3.26 23.53
CA SER A 30 -14.66 -3.54 22.36
C SER A 30 -13.46 -2.60 22.28
N SER A 31 -12.43 -3.01 21.56
CA SER A 31 -11.27 -2.20 21.24
C SER A 31 -11.17 -2.04 19.74
N PHE A 32 -10.84 -0.83 19.30
CA PHE A 32 -10.43 -0.54 17.94
C PHE A 32 -8.92 -0.67 17.85
N ILE A 33 -8.46 -1.44 16.87
CA ILE A 33 -7.03 -1.64 16.57
C ILE A 33 -6.72 -0.91 15.26
N ILE A 34 -5.64 -0.12 15.26
CA ILE A 34 -5.13 0.48 14.03
C ILE A 34 -4.17 -0.50 13.36
N LEU A 35 -4.43 -0.75 12.08
CA LEU A 35 -3.56 -1.53 11.22
C LEU A 35 -2.54 -0.59 10.56
N ASP A 36 -1.27 -0.68 10.97
CA ASP A 36 -0.19 0.23 10.52
C ASP A 36 0.34 -0.10 9.11
N LEU A 37 -0.50 0.14 8.10
CA LEU A 37 -0.12 0.00 6.69
C LEU A 37 1.01 0.94 6.28
N TYR A 38 1.10 2.10 6.93
CA TYR A 38 2.07 3.13 6.56
C TYR A 38 3.51 2.63 6.72
N ASN A 39 3.83 2.07 7.89
CA ASN A 39 5.14 1.49 8.12
C ASN A 39 5.33 0.17 7.35
N ALA A 40 4.26 -0.62 7.19
CA ALA A 40 4.31 -1.86 6.39
C ALA A 40 4.68 -1.62 4.92
N PHE A 41 4.29 -0.50 4.32
CA PHE A 41 4.59 -0.17 2.92
C PHE A 41 5.82 0.72 2.73
N LEU A 42 6.31 1.40 3.77
CA LEU A 42 7.50 2.27 3.69
C LEU A 42 8.84 1.52 3.62
N THR A 43 8.90 0.31 4.15
CA THR A 43 10.15 -0.45 4.33
C THR A 43 10.66 -1.14 3.06
N SER A 44 10.00 -0.92 1.92
CA SER A 44 10.16 -1.79 0.75
C SER A 44 10.54 -1.05 -0.53
N PRO A 45 11.18 -1.74 -1.49
CA PRO A 45 11.64 -1.12 -2.72
C PRO A 45 10.47 -0.53 -3.51
N LEU A 46 10.59 0.74 -3.91
CA LEU A 46 9.58 1.47 -4.69
C LEU A 46 9.63 1.15 -6.19
N LYS A 47 10.17 -0.02 -6.59
CA LYS A 47 10.25 -0.41 -8.00
C LYS A 47 8.92 -1.05 -8.42
N PRO A 48 8.11 -0.40 -9.27
CA PRO A 48 6.91 -1.02 -9.81
C PRO A 48 7.23 -2.09 -10.85
N CYS A 49 6.35 -3.08 -10.99
CA CYS A 49 6.46 -4.10 -12.03
C CYS A 49 6.02 -3.57 -13.39
N CYS A 50 4.97 -2.74 -13.41
CA CYS A 50 4.35 -2.22 -14.61
C CYS A 50 4.67 -0.73 -14.75
N VAL A 51 5.33 -0.38 -15.85
CA VAL A 51 5.75 1.00 -16.14
C VAL A 51 5.48 1.35 -17.59
N GLY A 52 5.22 2.62 -17.88
CA GLY A 52 5.16 3.09 -19.28
C GLY A 52 6.48 2.84 -20.01
N VAL A 53 6.40 2.65 -21.34
CA VAL A 53 7.61 2.57 -22.19
C VAL A 53 8.36 3.90 -22.28
N SER A 54 7.68 5.00 -21.96
CA SER A 54 8.24 6.35 -21.81
C SER A 54 7.48 7.09 -20.71
N SER A 55 7.92 8.30 -20.36
CA SER A 55 7.25 9.17 -19.37
C SER A 55 5.85 9.64 -19.78
N GLU A 56 5.48 9.47 -21.05
CA GLU A 56 4.17 9.84 -21.59
C GLU A 56 3.10 8.79 -21.32
N TYR A 57 3.52 7.56 -21.01
CA TYR A 57 2.64 6.41 -20.84
C TYR A 57 2.67 5.90 -19.40
N ASN A 58 1.57 5.30 -18.99
CA ASN A 58 1.41 4.67 -17.68
C ASN A 58 1.21 3.16 -17.85
N CYS A 59 1.22 2.43 -16.74
CA CYS A 59 0.76 1.05 -16.73
C CYS A 59 -0.65 0.95 -17.34
N GLY A 60 -0.86 0.04 -18.29
CA GLY A 60 -2.14 -0.13 -18.97
C GLY A 60 -2.38 0.78 -20.18
N SER A 61 -1.50 1.75 -20.47
CA SER A 61 -1.62 2.58 -21.67
C SER A 61 -1.54 1.77 -22.96
N VAL A 62 -2.41 2.08 -23.92
CA VAL A 62 -2.41 1.51 -25.28
C VAL A 62 -2.52 2.64 -26.29
N ASP A 63 -2.03 2.43 -27.51
CA ASP A 63 -2.28 3.36 -28.62
C ASP A 63 -3.63 3.08 -29.31
N GLU A 64 -3.95 3.88 -30.34
CA GLU A 64 -5.19 3.77 -31.11
C GLU A 64 -5.41 2.39 -31.74
N LYS A 65 -4.33 1.62 -31.94
CA LYS A 65 -4.36 0.27 -32.50
C LYS A 65 -4.39 -0.81 -31.42
N GLY A 66 -4.45 -0.42 -30.14
CA GLY A 66 -4.41 -1.33 -29.00
C GLY A 66 -3.02 -1.87 -28.67
N VAL A 67 -1.95 -1.32 -29.26
CA VAL A 67 -0.59 -1.77 -28.96
C VAL A 67 -0.19 -1.27 -27.59
N LYS A 68 0.35 -2.17 -26.76
CA LYS A 68 0.78 -1.87 -25.40
C LYS A 68 1.88 -0.81 -25.39
N LYS A 69 1.72 0.20 -24.53
CA LYS A 69 2.73 1.24 -24.26
C LYS A 69 3.23 1.17 -22.82
N TYR A 70 3.30 -0.03 -22.28
CA TYR A 70 3.88 -0.33 -20.99
C TYR A 70 4.69 -1.62 -21.04
N MET A 71 5.61 -1.76 -20.10
CA MET A 71 6.39 -2.95 -19.84
C MET A 71 5.94 -3.57 -18.52
N ILE A 72 6.03 -4.89 -18.43
CA ILE A 72 5.84 -5.65 -17.20
C ILE A 72 7.19 -6.27 -16.85
N CYS A 73 7.55 -6.27 -15.58
CA CYS A 73 8.76 -6.91 -15.05
C CYS A 73 8.76 -8.43 -15.26
N ASP A 74 9.94 -9.04 -15.24
CA ASP A 74 10.11 -10.48 -15.53
C ASP A 74 9.39 -11.39 -14.52
N ASP A 75 9.38 -11.01 -13.24
CA ASP A 75 8.67 -11.74 -12.18
C ASP A 75 7.71 -10.81 -11.40
N PRO A 76 6.44 -10.70 -11.82
CA PRO A 76 5.43 -9.91 -11.14
C PRO A 76 5.14 -10.34 -9.70
N LYS A 77 5.46 -11.59 -9.32
CA LYS A 77 5.22 -12.10 -7.98
C LYS A 77 6.26 -11.63 -6.97
N SER A 78 7.48 -11.33 -7.44
CA SER A 78 8.54 -10.73 -6.62
C SER A 78 8.38 -9.22 -6.44
N ALA A 79 7.60 -8.56 -7.31
CA ALA A 79 7.42 -7.12 -7.26
C ALA A 79 6.54 -6.70 -6.09
N PHE A 80 6.94 -5.62 -5.44
CA PHE A 80 6.19 -5.07 -4.33
C PHE A 80 5.01 -4.22 -4.80
N PHE A 81 5.27 -3.36 -5.78
CA PHE A 81 4.29 -2.48 -6.40
C PHE A 81 3.96 -2.99 -7.80
N TRP A 82 2.67 -3.03 -8.11
CA TRP A 82 2.18 -3.28 -9.46
C TRP A 82 2.51 -2.09 -10.36
N ASP A 83 2.12 -0.88 -9.96
CA ASP A 83 2.43 0.38 -10.63
C ASP A 83 2.96 1.41 -9.63
N GLY A 84 3.06 2.69 -10.01
CA GLY A 84 3.59 3.74 -9.13
C GLY A 84 2.80 4.00 -7.83
N SER A 85 1.63 3.38 -7.65
CA SER A 85 0.69 3.65 -6.56
C SER A 85 0.18 2.37 -5.87
N HIS A 86 -0.04 1.30 -6.61
CA HIS A 86 -0.76 0.11 -6.14
C HIS A 86 0.21 -1.03 -5.80
N PRO A 87 0.13 -1.64 -4.60
CA PRO A 87 0.84 -2.88 -4.28
C PRO A 87 0.42 -4.06 -5.16
N THR A 88 1.27 -5.07 -5.27
CA THR A 88 0.89 -6.36 -5.89
C THR A 88 0.02 -7.21 -4.95
N GLU A 89 -0.69 -8.17 -5.51
CA GLU A 89 -1.43 -9.19 -4.76
C GLU A 89 -0.54 -9.96 -3.78
N GLU A 90 0.67 -10.34 -4.22
CA GLU A 90 1.65 -11.02 -3.37
C GLU A 90 2.06 -10.17 -2.18
N ARG A 91 2.13 -8.85 -2.37
CA ARG A 91 2.42 -7.95 -1.25
C ARG A 91 1.26 -7.90 -0.27
N TRP A 92 0.02 -7.75 -0.73
CA TRP A 92 -1.14 -7.81 0.16
C TRP A 92 -1.15 -9.11 0.98
N ARG A 93 -0.89 -10.26 0.33
CA ARG A 93 -0.77 -11.55 1.03
C ARG A 93 0.29 -11.53 2.14
N SER A 94 1.48 -10.97 1.86
CA SER A 94 2.54 -10.83 2.87
C SER A 94 2.09 -9.95 4.05
N VAL A 95 1.51 -8.78 3.78
CA VAL A 95 1.02 -7.85 4.79
C VAL A 95 -0.05 -8.49 5.67
N TYR A 96 -1.07 -9.11 5.07
CA TYR A 96 -2.13 -9.80 5.81
C TYR A 96 -1.63 -11.03 6.58
N SER A 97 -0.60 -11.74 6.08
CA SER A 97 -0.01 -12.87 6.81
C SER A 97 0.62 -12.48 8.15
N VAL A 98 1.13 -11.25 8.26
CA VAL A 98 1.65 -10.72 9.53
C VAL A 98 0.48 -10.36 10.44
N TYR A 99 -0.52 -9.64 9.93
CA TYR A 99 -1.66 -9.22 10.74
C TYR A 99 -2.48 -10.38 11.27
N THR A 100 -2.73 -11.41 10.46
CA THR A 100 -3.46 -12.61 10.90
C THR A 100 -2.76 -13.36 12.04
N LYS A 101 -1.43 -13.25 12.16
CA LYS A 101 -0.66 -13.80 13.28
C LYS A 101 -0.67 -12.91 14.52
N VAL A 102 -0.68 -11.59 14.33
CA VAL A 102 -0.59 -10.61 15.43
C VAL A 102 -1.97 -10.29 16.01
N LEU A 103 -3.02 -10.31 15.19
CA LEU A 103 -4.38 -9.96 15.61
C LEU A 103 -4.90 -10.80 16.80
N PRO A 104 -4.67 -12.13 16.87
CA PRO A 104 -5.06 -12.92 18.04
C PRO A 104 -4.28 -12.61 19.32
N LEU A 105 -3.15 -11.89 19.24
CA LEU A 105 -2.37 -11.46 20.41
C LEU A 105 -2.80 -10.07 20.92
N LEU A 106 -3.59 -9.35 20.12
CA LEU A 106 -4.10 -8.00 20.43
C LEU A 106 -5.57 -8.00 20.88
N LEU A 107 -6.22 -9.16 20.84
CA LEU A 107 -7.59 -9.43 21.31
C LEU A 107 -7.51 -10.38 22.52
#